data_AF-A0A2A7RJ00-F1
#
_entry.id   AF-A0A2A7RJ00-F1
#
_cell.length_a   1.000
_cell.length_b   1.000
_cell.length_c   1.000
_cell.angle_alpha   90.00
_cell.angle_beta   90.00
_cell.angle_gamma   90.00
#
_symmetry.space_group_name_H-M   'P 1'
#
loop_
_entity.id
_entity.type
_entity.pdbx_description
1 polymer ?
#
loop_
_entity_poly.entity_id
_entity_poly.type
_entity_poly.pdbx_seq_one_letter_code
_entity_poly.pdbx_strand_id
1 'polypeptide(L)'
;MPIPVGTYYQKKELGNGTVATIENNVVDTVTAGEEINFGVAVNIKDGKAVTATSAPIMGIAIKRNRIDGDDYNALPDDKFKAGELIGVLRKGGISVPITTDVSRYDFATVNSDGTFKTAGAGDSVVGRFKTDGYAGKNAIVQVELTDMVITAPASDNSGSNNNQPTTKQDTQPTTTDKGGKQ
;
A
#
# COMPACT_ATOMS: atom_id res chain seq x y z
N MET A 1 30.43 -27.00 -30.50
CA MET A 1 29.50 -25.99 -29.94
C MET A 1 30.14 -25.43 -28.68
N PRO A 2 30.29 -24.10 -28.53
CA PRO A 2 30.78 -23.53 -27.29
C PRO A 2 29.74 -23.73 -26.18
N ILE A 3 30.22 -24.15 -25.00
CA ILE A 3 29.39 -24.29 -23.79
C ILE A 3 28.94 -22.89 -23.38
N PRO A 4 27.63 -22.65 -23.14
CA PRO A 4 27.17 -21.36 -22.65
C PRO A 4 27.88 -21.02 -21.34
N VAL A 5 28.65 -19.93 -21.34
CA VAL A 5 29.22 -19.37 -20.12
C VAL A 5 28.08 -18.80 -19.30
N GLY A 6 27.65 -19.54 -18.28
CA GLY A 6 26.67 -19.05 -17.32
C GLY A 6 27.20 -17.76 -16.70
N THR A 7 26.45 -16.67 -16.83
CA THR A 7 26.72 -15.46 -16.05
C THR A 7 26.47 -15.79 -14.58
N TYR A 8 27.52 -16.26 -13.88
CA TYR A 8 27.53 -16.66 -12.47
C TYR A 8 27.29 -15.50 -11.49
N TYR A 9 27.05 -14.29 -12.00
CA TYR A 9 26.59 -13.18 -11.19
C TYR A 9 25.07 -13.20 -11.20
N GLN A 10 24.46 -13.52 -10.04
CA GLN A 10 23.07 -13.20 -9.81
C GLN A 10 22.85 -11.77 -10.30
N LYS A 11 21.91 -11.61 -11.26
CA LYS A 11 21.45 -10.30 -11.70
C LYS A 11 21.20 -9.48 -10.44
N LYS A 12 21.94 -8.39 -10.25
CA LYS A 12 21.94 -7.58 -9.01
C LYS A 12 20.55 -7.00 -8.71
N GLU A 13 19.65 -7.04 -9.68
CA GLU A 13 18.25 -6.64 -9.54
C GLU A 13 17.49 -7.73 -8.77
N LEU A 14 17.23 -7.47 -7.49
CA LEU A 14 16.22 -8.18 -6.72
C LEU A 14 14.90 -8.08 -7.50
N GLY A 15 14.31 -9.21 -7.91
CA GLY A 15 13.04 -9.22 -8.64
C GLY A 15 11.93 -8.49 -7.88
N ASN A 16 10.90 -8.04 -8.60
CA ASN A 16 9.80 -7.26 -8.02
C ASN A 16 9.21 -7.96 -6.78
N GLY A 17 8.92 -7.19 -5.74
CA GLY A 17 8.30 -7.70 -4.51
C GLY A 17 9.23 -8.53 -3.64
N THR A 18 10.54 -8.51 -3.88
CA THR A 18 11.52 -9.18 -2.99
C THR A 18 11.85 -8.28 -1.81
N VAL A 19 11.68 -8.79 -0.59
CA VAL A 19 12.14 -8.11 0.63
C VAL A 19 13.67 -8.01 0.59
N ALA A 20 14.17 -6.79 0.70
CA ALA A 20 15.53 -6.42 0.32
C ALA A 20 16.46 -6.19 1.52
N THR A 21 15.94 -6.17 2.75
CA THR A 21 16.72 -5.88 3.96
C THR A 21 16.52 -6.95 5.02
N ILE A 22 17.55 -7.12 5.87
CA ILE A 22 17.51 -7.92 7.09
C ILE A 22 16.81 -7.20 8.26
N GLU A 23 16.27 -6.00 8.01
CA GLU A 23 15.57 -5.21 9.01
C GLU A 23 14.25 -5.87 9.41
N ASN A 24 13.71 -5.49 10.57
CA ASN A 24 12.39 -5.95 10.98
C ASN A 24 11.35 -5.50 9.96
N ASN A 25 10.62 -6.48 9.43
CA ASN A 25 9.56 -6.27 8.46
C ASN A 25 8.20 -6.54 9.10
N VAL A 26 7.20 -5.74 8.74
CA VAL A 26 5.79 -5.98 9.12
C VAL A 26 5.05 -6.35 7.85
N VAL A 27 4.45 -7.54 7.84
CA VAL A 27 3.73 -8.09 6.70
C VAL A 27 2.35 -8.51 7.15
N ASP A 28 1.33 -7.99 6.46
CA ASP A 28 -0.05 -8.38 6.65
C ASP A 28 -0.48 -9.33 5.53
N THR A 29 -1.34 -10.30 5.85
CA THR A 29 -1.92 -11.21 4.86
C THR A 29 -3.32 -10.75 4.52
N VAL A 30 -3.57 -10.49 3.24
CA VAL A 30 -4.88 -10.00 2.73
C VAL A 30 -5.28 -10.77 1.48
N THR A 31 -6.58 -10.77 1.15
CA THR A 31 -7.07 -11.41 -0.07
C THR A 31 -7.00 -10.43 -1.25
N ALA A 32 -6.45 -10.85 -2.39
CA ALA A 32 -6.47 -10.07 -3.62
C ALA A 32 -7.91 -9.90 -4.16
N GLY A 33 -8.30 -8.67 -4.48
CA GLY A 33 -9.58 -8.33 -5.12
C GLY A 33 -9.52 -8.37 -6.64
N GLU A 34 -8.32 -8.26 -7.19
CA GLU A 34 -8.03 -8.26 -8.63
C GLU A 34 -6.70 -8.95 -8.91
N GLU A 35 -6.26 -8.93 -10.17
CA GLU A 35 -4.90 -9.35 -10.50
C GLU A 35 -3.88 -8.31 -10.04
N ILE A 36 -2.85 -8.73 -9.30
CA ILE A 36 -1.85 -7.83 -8.69
C ILE A 36 -0.45 -8.27 -9.06
N ASN A 37 0.32 -7.39 -9.66
CA ASN A 37 1.74 -7.62 -9.96
C ASN A 37 2.58 -7.63 -8.67
N PHE A 38 3.71 -8.33 -8.68
CA PHE A 38 4.61 -8.29 -7.52
C PHE A 38 5.27 -6.91 -7.38
N GLY A 39 5.52 -6.49 -6.14
CA GLY A 39 6.23 -5.25 -5.83
C GLY A 39 5.44 -3.97 -6.06
N VAL A 40 4.19 -4.05 -6.52
CA VAL A 40 3.33 -2.86 -6.69
C VAL A 40 2.71 -2.46 -5.36
N ALA A 41 2.41 -1.17 -5.23
CA ALA A 41 1.66 -0.64 -4.12
C ALA A 41 0.20 -1.11 -4.18
N VAL A 42 -0.35 -1.41 -3.00
CA VAL A 42 -1.72 -1.88 -2.85
C VAL A 42 -2.48 -1.04 -1.84
N ASN A 43 -3.78 -0.93 -2.05
CA ASN A 43 -4.74 -0.37 -1.12
C ASN A 43 -5.87 -1.39 -0.85
N ILE A 44 -6.71 -1.12 0.14
CA ILE A 44 -7.84 -2.00 0.48
C ILE A 44 -9.13 -1.38 -0.05
N LYS A 45 -9.87 -2.17 -0.82
CA LYS A 45 -11.23 -1.87 -1.28
C LYS A 45 -12.12 -3.08 -0.99
N ASP A 46 -13.25 -2.86 -0.33
CA ASP A 46 -14.19 -3.92 0.05
C ASP A 46 -13.54 -5.08 0.83
N GLY A 47 -12.56 -4.76 1.68
CA GLY A 47 -11.80 -5.74 2.47
C GLY A 47 -10.80 -6.59 1.67
N LYS A 48 -10.56 -6.24 0.41
CA LYS A 48 -9.62 -6.93 -0.49
C LYS A 48 -8.53 -5.99 -0.98
N ALA A 49 -7.35 -6.52 -1.26
CA ALA A 49 -6.26 -5.76 -1.84
C ALA A 49 -6.54 -5.45 -3.32
N VAL A 50 -6.30 -4.20 -3.71
CA VAL A 50 -6.33 -3.72 -5.10
C VAL A 50 -5.09 -2.86 -5.35
N THR A 51 -4.69 -2.72 -6.60
CA THR A 51 -3.56 -1.89 -7.00
C THR A 51 -3.82 -0.44 -6.59
N ALA A 52 -2.87 0.18 -5.89
CA ALA A 52 -3.00 1.57 -5.47
C ALA A 52 -2.77 2.51 -6.66
N THR A 53 -3.66 3.48 -6.82
CA THR A 53 -3.54 4.50 -7.88
C THR A 53 -2.87 5.79 -7.41
N SER A 54 -2.72 5.96 -6.10
CA SER A 54 -2.09 7.11 -5.45
C SER A 54 -1.73 6.77 -4.02
N ALA A 55 -0.87 7.58 -3.41
CA ALA A 55 -0.69 7.58 -1.97
C ALA A 55 -1.91 8.26 -1.28
N PRO A 56 -2.24 7.91 -0.02
CA PRO A 56 -1.60 6.91 0.83
C PRO A 56 -1.90 5.46 0.37
N ILE A 57 -1.00 4.54 0.72
CA ILE A 57 -1.10 3.11 0.36
C ILE A 57 -1.21 2.28 1.64
N MET A 58 -1.83 1.10 1.55
CA MET A 58 -1.87 0.16 2.67
C MET A 58 -0.52 -0.57 2.82
N GLY A 59 0.10 -0.92 1.68
CA GLY A 59 1.41 -1.53 1.65
C GLY A 59 1.84 -1.93 0.25
N ILE A 60 2.84 -2.82 0.18
CA ILE A 60 3.46 -3.24 -1.08
C ILE A 60 3.34 -4.76 -1.21
N ALA A 61 2.85 -5.24 -2.35
CA ALA A 61 2.67 -6.67 -2.60
C ALA A 61 4.03 -7.40 -2.64
N ILE A 62 4.20 -8.38 -1.76
CA ILE A 62 5.39 -9.22 -1.70
C ILE A 62 5.23 -10.35 -2.71
N LYS A 63 6.29 -10.69 -3.44
CA LYS A 63 6.26 -11.84 -4.35
C LYS A 63 6.02 -13.15 -3.58
N ARG A 64 5.39 -14.12 -4.23
CA ARG A 64 5.28 -15.48 -3.69
C ARG A 64 6.66 -16.16 -3.63
N ASN A 65 6.94 -16.90 -2.56
CA ASN A 65 8.11 -17.78 -2.51
C ASN A 65 7.77 -19.07 -3.28
N ARG A 66 8.33 -19.22 -4.48
CA ARG A 66 8.33 -20.51 -5.18
C ARG A 66 9.47 -21.37 -4.63
N ILE A 67 9.15 -22.60 -4.24
CA ILE A 67 10.13 -23.65 -3.95
C ILE A 67 10.47 -24.30 -5.31
N ASP A 68 11.75 -24.50 -5.59
CA ASP A 68 12.27 -25.00 -6.87
C ASP A 68 11.45 -26.19 -7.41
N GLY A 69 10.73 -25.99 -8.52
CA GLY A 69 9.84 -26.98 -9.13
C GLY A 69 8.86 -26.40 -10.14
N ASP A 70 8.60 -25.09 -10.08
CA ASP A 70 7.77 -24.38 -11.06
C ASP A 70 8.55 -23.95 -12.31
N ASP A 71 7.89 -24.02 -13.47
CA ASP A 71 8.43 -23.71 -14.80
C ASP A 71 9.17 -22.36 -14.82
N TYR A 72 10.51 -22.44 -14.97
CA TYR A 72 11.41 -21.29 -14.98
C TYR A 72 11.07 -20.25 -16.07
N ASN A 73 10.36 -20.66 -17.13
CA ASN A 73 10.03 -19.77 -18.24
C ASN A 73 8.73 -18.96 -18.02
N ALA A 74 7.90 -19.32 -17.05
CA ALA A 74 6.66 -18.60 -16.72
C ALA A 74 6.88 -17.47 -15.67
N LEU A 75 8.13 -17.26 -15.25
CA LEU A 75 8.51 -16.37 -14.14
C LEU A 75 8.38 -14.85 -14.37
N PRO A 76 8.57 -14.28 -15.59
CA PRO A 76 8.58 -12.83 -15.77
C PRO A 76 7.22 -12.15 -15.61
N ASP A 77 6.13 -12.85 -15.94
CA ASP A 77 4.77 -12.30 -16.02
C ASP A 77 3.83 -12.86 -14.92
N ASP A 78 4.40 -13.50 -13.91
CA ASP A 78 3.63 -14.06 -12.80
C ASP A 78 3.05 -12.94 -11.92
N LYS A 79 1.81 -13.13 -11.50
CA LYS A 79 0.99 -12.16 -10.78
C LYS A 79 0.01 -12.87 -9.87
N PHE A 80 -0.41 -12.20 -8.81
CA PHE A 80 -1.52 -12.67 -8.00
C PHE A 80 -2.81 -12.64 -8.80
N LYS A 81 -3.62 -13.67 -8.61
CA LYS A 81 -4.98 -13.73 -9.16
C LYS A 81 -5.97 -13.24 -8.11
N ALA A 82 -7.12 -12.74 -8.57
CA ALA A 82 -8.22 -12.39 -7.69
C ALA A 82 -8.62 -13.60 -6.82
N GLY A 83 -8.78 -13.36 -5.52
CA GLY A 83 -9.10 -14.38 -4.51
C GLY A 83 -7.88 -15.06 -3.87
N GLU A 84 -6.66 -14.84 -4.36
CA GLU A 84 -5.45 -15.38 -3.72
C GLU A 84 -5.10 -14.63 -2.43
N LEU A 85 -4.53 -15.32 -1.46
CA LEU A 85 -3.94 -14.69 -0.28
C LEU A 85 -2.56 -14.14 -0.65
N ILE A 86 -2.35 -12.86 -0.37
CA ILE A 86 -1.13 -12.15 -0.69
C ILE A 86 -0.51 -11.57 0.59
N GLY A 87 0.82 -11.55 0.64
CA GLY A 87 1.56 -10.84 1.67
C GLY A 87 1.77 -9.39 1.27
N VAL A 88 1.47 -8.46 2.16
CA VAL A 88 1.61 -7.02 1.94
C VAL A 88 2.58 -6.45 2.96
N LEU A 89 3.70 -5.93 2.48
CA LEU A 89 4.71 -5.29 3.32
C LEU A 89 4.26 -3.88 3.73
N ARG A 90 4.24 -3.64 5.03
CA ARG A 90 3.91 -2.34 5.64
C ARG A 90 5.12 -1.61 6.21
N LYS A 91 6.11 -2.36 6.68
CA LYS A 91 7.38 -1.82 7.17
C LYS A 91 8.52 -2.68 6.65
N GLY A 92 9.58 -2.05 6.15
CA GLY A 92 10.73 -2.77 5.64
C GLY A 92 11.34 -2.19 4.38
N GLY A 93 12.40 -2.84 3.89
CA GLY A 93 12.95 -2.58 2.56
C GLY A 93 12.41 -3.59 1.54
N ILE A 94 11.92 -3.12 0.39
CA ILE A 94 11.41 -3.98 -0.67
C ILE A 94 11.84 -3.48 -2.05
N SER A 95 12.12 -4.42 -2.94
CA SER A 95 12.39 -4.15 -4.35
C SER A 95 11.09 -3.89 -5.10
N VAL A 96 10.97 -2.71 -5.68
CA VAL A 96 9.77 -2.26 -6.40
C VAL A 96 10.09 -1.88 -7.84
N PRO A 97 9.15 -2.08 -8.78
CA PRO A 97 9.30 -1.59 -10.14
C PRO A 97 9.19 -0.06 -10.20
N ILE A 98 10.05 0.56 -11.01
CA ILE A 98 10.10 2.01 -11.24
C ILE A 98 9.89 2.35 -12.71
N THR A 99 9.16 3.43 -12.99
CA THR A 99 8.85 3.87 -14.37
C THR A 99 9.74 5.01 -14.85
N THR A 100 10.44 5.67 -13.93
CA THR A 100 11.42 6.73 -14.21
C THR A 100 12.72 6.44 -13.49
N ASP A 101 13.79 7.13 -13.86
CA ASP A 101 15.04 7.09 -13.10
C ASP A 101 14.80 7.63 -11.68
N VAL A 102 15.41 7.00 -10.69
CA VAL A 102 15.30 7.39 -9.26
C VAL A 102 16.70 7.41 -8.64
N SER A 103 16.94 8.38 -7.76
CA SER A 103 18.19 8.46 -7.02
C SER A 103 18.03 7.94 -5.60
N ARG A 104 19.13 7.46 -5.05
CA ARG A 104 19.18 7.09 -3.64
C ARG A 104 18.83 8.28 -2.74
N TYR A 105 18.08 7.99 -1.68
CA TYR A 105 17.58 8.91 -0.67
C TYR A 105 16.47 9.87 -1.13
N ASP A 106 16.06 9.80 -2.39
CA ASP A 106 14.86 10.49 -2.85
C ASP A 106 13.61 9.94 -2.18
N PHE A 107 12.65 10.83 -1.91
CA PHE A 107 11.33 10.43 -1.43
C PHE A 107 10.59 9.68 -2.54
N ALA A 108 9.95 8.57 -2.16
CA ALA A 108 9.18 7.75 -3.07
C ALA A 108 7.68 8.06 -2.95
N THR A 109 7.00 8.06 -4.08
CA THR A 109 5.54 8.02 -4.19
C THR A 109 5.13 6.99 -5.25
N VAL A 110 3.83 6.83 -5.47
CA VAL A 110 3.27 5.83 -6.39
C VAL A 110 2.59 6.46 -7.59
N ASN A 111 2.62 5.75 -8.71
CA ASN A 111 1.87 6.07 -9.92
C ASN A 111 0.48 5.43 -9.89
N SER A 112 -0.35 5.75 -10.90
CA SER A 112 -1.69 5.21 -11.05
C SER A 112 -1.76 3.70 -11.29
N ASP A 113 -0.64 3.08 -11.66
CA ASP A 113 -0.49 1.63 -11.88
C ASP A 113 0.16 0.89 -10.69
N GLY A 114 0.35 1.59 -9.56
CA GLY A 114 0.98 1.03 -8.36
C GLY A 114 2.51 0.92 -8.43
N THR A 115 3.15 1.35 -9.53
CA THR A 115 4.61 1.45 -9.62
C THR A 115 5.14 2.68 -8.87
N PHE A 116 6.45 2.74 -8.65
CA PHE A 116 7.06 3.80 -7.85
C PHE A 116 7.80 4.83 -8.69
N LYS A 117 7.82 6.07 -8.20
CA LYS A 117 8.59 7.19 -8.75
C LYS A 117 9.09 8.10 -7.62
N THR A 118 9.99 9.02 -7.96
CA THR A 118 10.36 10.12 -7.05
C THR A 118 9.17 11.04 -6.81
N ALA A 119 8.94 11.41 -5.56
CA ALA A 119 7.87 12.31 -5.15
C ALA A 119 8.18 13.75 -5.56
N GLY A 120 7.22 14.39 -6.24
CA GLY A 120 7.27 15.82 -6.57
C GLY A 120 6.77 16.71 -5.43
N ALA A 121 6.78 18.02 -5.66
CA ALA A 121 6.20 18.97 -4.71
C ALA A 121 4.68 18.74 -4.58
N GLY A 122 4.20 18.53 -3.35
CA GLY A 122 2.78 18.28 -3.04
C GLY A 122 2.36 16.81 -3.09
N ASP A 123 3.23 15.90 -3.56
CA ASP A 123 2.95 14.47 -3.54
C ASP A 123 3.02 13.91 -2.11
N SER A 124 2.14 12.95 -1.83
CA SER A 124 2.22 12.18 -0.58
C SER A 124 3.33 11.14 -0.67
N VAL A 125 4.24 11.17 0.29
CA VAL A 125 5.41 10.30 0.38
C VAL A 125 5.02 8.98 1.03
N VAL A 126 5.40 7.85 0.42
CA VAL A 126 5.16 6.50 0.96
C VAL A 126 6.43 5.84 1.51
N GLY A 127 7.61 6.40 1.22
CA GLY A 127 8.88 5.87 1.66
C GLY A 127 10.07 6.62 1.08
N ARG A 128 11.25 5.99 1.11
CA ARG A 128 12.49 6.56 0.57
C ARG A 128 13.31 5.51 -0.17
N PHE A 129 13.84 5.88 -1.33
CA PHE A 129 14.73 5.00 -2.10
C PHE A 129 16.06 4.78 -1.38
N LYS A 130 16.51 3.53 -1.33
CA LYS A 130 17.80 3.09 -0.77
C LYS A 130 18.84 2.81 -1.83
N THR A 131 18.41 2.66 -3.08
CA THR A 131 19.27 2.43 -4.23
C THR A 131 18.88 3.36 -5.35
N ASP A 132 19.87 3.67 -6.18
CA ASP A 132 19.67 4.28 -7.48
C ASP A 132 19.01 3.24 -8.42
N GLY A 133 18.20 3.69 -9.36
CA GLY A 133 17.50 2.81 -10.30
C GLY A 133 17.20 3.51 -11.61
N TYR A 134 17.23 2.75 -12.70
CA TYR A 134 16.90 3.24 -14.04
C TYR A 134 15.45 2.92 -14.39
N ALA A 135 14.83 3.75 -15.21
CA ALA A 135 13.47 3.57 -15.70
C ALA A 135 13.23 2.14 -16.25
N GLY A 136 12.12 1.52 -15.86
CA GLY A 136 11.75 0.16 -16.26
C GLY A 136 12.53 -0.95 -15.54
N LYS A 137 13.32 -0.60 -14.52
CA LYS A 137 14.03 -1.53 -13.63
C LYS A 137 13.41 -1.53 -12.23
N ASN A 138 14.21 -1.96 -11.27
CA ASN A 138 13.82 -2.10 -9.89
C ASN A 138 14.68 -1.20 -9.02
N ALA A 139 14.08 -0.64 -7.98
CA ALA A 139 14.79 0.05 -6.90
C ALA A 139 14.31 -0.46 -5.55
N ILE A 140 15.17 -0.38 -4.55
CA ILE A 140 14.81 -0.73 -3.17
C ILE A 140 14.22 0.50 -2.50
N VAL A 141 12.98 0.40 -2.04
CA VAL A 141 12.31 1.42 -1.23
C VAL A 141 12.24 0.93 0.21
N GLN A 142 12.62 1.79 1.16
CA GLN A 142 12.33 1.59 2.58
C GLN A 142 11.00 2.28 2.91
N VAL A 143 10.08 1.52 3.48
CA VAL A 143 8.77 1.98 3.93
C VAL A 143 8.58 1.73 5.42
N GLU A 144 7.83 2.62 6.05
CA GLU A 144 7.31 2.44 7.40
C GLU A 144 5.92 3.07 7.42
N LEU A 145 4.91 2.26 7.10
CA LEU A 145 3.53 2.68 6.95
C LEU A 145 2.81 2.47 8.28
N THR A 146 2.62 3.55 9.03
CA THR A 146 2.03 3.53 10.38
C THR A 146 0.51 3.75 10.41
N ASP A 147 -0.18 3.55 9.28
CA ASP A 147 -1.60 3.86 9.04
C ASP A 147 -1.93 5.37 8.89
N MET A 148 -2.41 5.71 7.68
CA MET A 148 -3.34 6.80 7.31
C MET A 148 -2.93 8.28 7.52
N VAL A 149 -2.59 8.97 6.42
CA VAL A 149 -3.02 10.37 6.27
C VAL A 149 -4.56 10.36 6.30
N ILE A 150 -5.11 11.05 7.28
CA ILE A 150 -6.47 10.96 7.79
C ILE A 150 -7.49 11.43 6.74
N THR A 151 -8.34 10.55 6.23
CA THR A 151 -9.81 10.74 6.22
C THR A 151 -10.47 9.38 5.99
N ALA A 152 -11.26 8.89 6.96
CA ALA A 152 -12.15 7.77 6.70
C ALA A 152 -13.24 8.23 5.72
N PRO A 153 -13.57 7.47 4.66
CA PRO A 153 -14.84 7.69 3.96
C PRO A 153 -15.97 7.47 4.97
N ALA A 154 -17.08 8.22 4.84
CA ALA A 154 -18.28 7.91 5.60
C ALA A 154 -18.61 6.42 5.37
N SER A 155 -18.79 5.68 6.46
CA SER A 155 -19.33 4.34 6.38
C SER A 155 -20.78 4.47 5.91
N ASP A 156 -21.04 4.22 4.63
CA ASP A 156 -22.39 3.97 4.12
C ASP A 156 -22.86 2.60 4.61
N ASN A 157 -23.08 2.49 5.93
CA ASN A 157 -24.00 1.50 6.45
C ASN A 157 -25.42 2.04 6.22
N SER A 158 -25.87 2.02 4.96
CA SER A 158 -27.29 2.06 4.63
C SER A 158 -27.91 0.71 4.98
N GLY A 159 -27.96 0.43 6.28
CA GLY A 159 -28.80 -0.59 6.88
C GLY A 159 -30.00 0.13 7.49
N SER A 160 -31.05 0.27 6.68
CA SER A 160 -32.38 0.68 7.11
C SER A 160 -32.75 0.06 8.46
N ASN A 161 -33.15 0.89 9.42
CA ASN A 161 -34.42 0.70 10.11
C ASN A 161 -34.79 1.97 10.90
N ASN A 162 -35.84 2.63 10.39
CA ASN A 162 -36.67 3.56 11.14
C ASN A 162 -37.02 2.96 12.49
N ASN A 163 -36.81 3.73 13.57
CA ASN A 163 -37.78 3.94 14.65
C ASN A 163 -37.21 4.95 15.64
N GLN A 164 -37.56 6.21 15.43
CA GLN A 164 -37.45 7.28 16.42
C GLN A 164 -38.51 7.08 17.51
N PRO A 165 -38.14 7.24 18.79
CA PRO A 165 -39.03 7.91 19.73
C PRO A 165 -38.37 9.19 20.23
N THR A 166 -39.00 10.32 19.91
CA THR A 166 -38.77 11.62 20.52
C THR A 166 -39.21 11.62 21.97
N THR A 167 -38.34 12.03 22.88
CA THR A 167 -38.76 12.70 24.12
C THR A 167 -38.02 14.02 24.26
N LYS A 168 -38.82 15.08 24.31
CA LYS A 168 -38.43 16.48 24.48
C LYS A 168 -37.87 16.66 25.88
N GLN A 169 -36.75 17.36 25.99
CA GLN A 169 -36.14 17.74 27.26
C GLN A 169 -36.91 18.93 27.83
N ASP A 170 -37.77 18.69 28.81
CA ASP A 170 -38.48 19.75 29.53
C ASP A 170 -37.48 20.67 30.25
N THR A 171 -37.57 21.96 29.93
CA THR A 171 -36.74 23.00 30.52
C THR A 171 -37.36 23.43 31.86
N GLN A 172 -36.62 23.23 32.93
CA GLN A 172 -36.94 23.65 34.29
C GLN A 172 -37.05 25.18 34.39
N PRO A 173 -38.13 25.77 34.94
CA PRO A 173 -38.24 27.22 35.06
C PRO A 173 -37.44 27.74 36.26
N THR A 174 -36.52 28.67 36.01
CA THR A 174 -35.89 29.53 37.02
C THR A 174 -36.67 30.85 37.08
N THR A 175 -37.35 31.12 38.19
CA THR A 175 -37.90 32.46 38.46
C THR A 175 -36.87 33.25 39.27
N THR A 176 -36.41 34.37 38.70
CA THR A 176 -35.68 35.40 39.44
C THR A 176 -36.60 36.62 39.56
N ASP A 177 -36.80 37.02 40.80
CA ASP A 177 -37.52 38.18 41.31
C ASP A 177 -36.93 39.51 40.82
N LYS A 178 -37.80 40.49 40.50
CA LYS A 178 -37.55 41.94 40.65
C LYS A 178 -38.83 42.79 40.47
N GLY A 179 -39.47 43.11 41.60
CA GLY A 179 -39.74 44.49 42.06
C GLY A 179 -40.94 45.31 41.53
N GLY A 180 -41.72 45.90 42.45
CA GLY A 180 -42.56 47.09 42.17
C GLY A 180 -43.68 47.41 43.17
N LYS A 181 -43.45 48.43 44.01
CA LYS A 181 -44.35 49.28 44.82
C LYS A 181 -45.87 49.21 44.59
N GLN A 182 -46.64 49.17 45.69
CA GLN A 182 -47.51 50.26 46.19
C GLN A 182 -47.82 50.05 47.67
#